data_AF-D0W8H4-F1
#
_entry.id   AF-D0W8H4-F1
#
_cell.length_a   1.000
_cell.length_b   1.000
_cell.length_c   1.000
_cell.angle_alpha   90.00
_cell.angle_beta   90.00
_cell.angle_gamma   90.00
#
_symmetry.space_group_name_H-M   'P 1'
#
loop_
_entity.id
_entity.type
_entity.pdbx_description
1 polymer ?
#
loop_
_entity_poly.entity_id
_entity_poly.type
_entity_poly.pdbx_seq_one_letter_code
_entity_poly.pdbx_strand_id
1 'polypeptide(L)'
;MRWCTDRLKIQPTSGYILQKVNENGKAIIVLGVRKDESATRKASIESHQNLENSNLTPHSDLKNALVYRPIADLSTDDVWEFLAANDPPWGGTHSDLIKLYREAAGGECPIVLSQEEAPGCGTNSSRFGCWTCTVVNKDRSLQGFVDAGKTEFAPLIEYRNWLVDIRNKPEYRQAERRNGKLTFKGGKHIPGPFTITARQEMLVKLLEVQAAFGEELISQDEIDLIKQIWTEDLINTYSRNKNEDGNTGTGG
;
A
#
# COMPACT_ATOMS: atom_id res chain seq x y z
N MET A 1 -12.32 -5.46 1.91
CA MET A 1 -11.21 -4.86 1.15
C MET A 1 -10.72 -3.60 1.87
N ARG A 2 -9.43 -3.26 1.79
CA ARG A 2 -8.84 -2.10 2.50
C ARG A 2 -9.16 -0.82 1.72
N TRP A 3 -9.48 0.26 2.43
CA TRP A 3 -9.85 1.55 1.81
C TRP A 3 -8.80 2.06 0.81
N CYS A 4 -7.52 2.03 1.20
CA CYS A 4 -6.42 2.52 0.35
C CYS A 4 -6.19 1.66 -0.88
N THR A 5 -6.30 0.33 -0.76
CA THR A 5 -6.13 -0.59 -1.89
C THR A 5 -7.21 -0.38 -2.94
N ASP A 6 -8.47 -0.27 -2.50
CA ASP A 6 -9.59 -0.03 -3.41
C ASP A 6 -9.47 1.33 -4.12
N ARG A 7 -9.41 2.43 -3.35
CA ARG A 7 -9.45 3.78 -3.93
C ARG A 7 -8.17 4.24 -4.61
N LEU A 8 -7.00 3.85 -4.10
CA LEU A 8 -5.72 4.38 -4.61
C LEU A 8 -5.04 3.45 -5.61
N LYS A 9 -5.42 2.17 -5.66
CA LYS A 9 -4.79 1.19 -6.56
C LYS A 9 -5.77 0.58 -7.55
N ILE A 10 -6.90 0.05 -7.07
CA ILE A 10 -7.84 -0.69 -7.92
C ILE A 10 -8.64 0.28 -8.80
N GLN A 11 -9.37 1.22 -8.21
CA GLN A 11 -10.24 2.14 -8.97
C GLN A 11 -9.49 2.94 -10.05
N PRO A 12 -8.32 3.56 -9.78
CA PRO A 12 -7.61 4.34 -10.80
C PRO A 12 -7.09 3.47 -11.93
N THR A 13 -6.49 2.31 -11.59
CA THR A 13 -5.97 1.36 -12.58
C THR A 13 -7.08 0.79 -13.46
N SER A 14 -8.18 0.35 -12.84
CA SER A 14 -9.35 -0.16 -13.56
C SER A 14 -9.96 0.90 -14.48
N GLY A 15 -10.08 2.15 -14.00
CA GLY A 15 -10.56 3.27 -14.81
C GLY A 15 -9.68 3.51 -16.04
N TYR A 16 -8.36 3.53 -15.85
CA TYR A 16 -7.41 3.67 -16.96
C TYR A 16 -7.48 2.52 -17.97
N ILE A 17 -7.55 1.27 -17.50
CA ILE A 17 -7.69 0.11 -18.38
C ILE A 17 -9.00 0.19 -19.18
N LEU A 18 -10.12 0.52 -18.53
CA LEU A 18 -11.41 0.66 -19.19
C LEU A 18 -11.38 1.76 -20.24
N GLN A 19 -10.73 2.89 -19.96
CA GLN A 19 -10.51 3.94 -20.96
C GLN A 19 -9.76 3.38 -22.18
N LYS A 20 -8.66 2.65 -21.98
CA LYS A 20 -7.90 2.06 -23.08
C LYS A 20 -8.65 0.99 -23.86
N VAL A 21 -9.47 0.19 -23.19
CA VAL A 21 -10.40 -0.75 -23.82
C VAL A 21 -11.43 -0.01 -24.69
N ASN A 22 -12.00 1.10 -24.20
CA ASN A 22 -12.98 1.87 -24.97
C ASN A 22 -12.35 2.53 -26.20
N GLU A 23 -11.11 3.01 -26.09
CA GLU A 23 -10.36 3.63 -27.20
C GLU A 23 -9.91 2.62 -28.27
N ASN A 24 -9.50 1.40 -27.87
CA ASN A 24 -8.79 0.45 -28.74
C ASN A 24 -9.53 -0.89 -28.95
N GLY A 25 -10.70 -1.06 -28.34
CA GLY A 25 -11.49 -2.29 -28.36
C GLY A 25 -11.02 -3.38 -27.38
N LYS A 26 -9.70 -3.50 -27.14
CA LYS A 26 -9.10 -4.45 -26.19
C LYS A 26 -7.86 -3.86 -25.51
N ALA A 27 -7.49 -4.41 -24.36
CA ALA A 27 -6.23 -4.11 -23.68
C ALA A 27 -5.53 -5.39 -23.23
N ILE A 28 -4.20 -5.42 -23.32
CA ILE A 28 -3.37 -6.49 -22.73
C ILE A 28 -2.59 -5.89 -21.57
N ILE A 29 -2.76 -6.48 -20.39
CA ILE A 29 -2.10 -6.09 -19.15
C ILE A 29 -0.94 -7.04 -18.93
N VAL A 30 0.28 -6.51 -18.93
CA VAL A 30 1.49 -7.30 -18.65
C VAL A 30 1.77 -7.27 -17.16
N LEU A 31 1.85 -8.43 -16.51
CA LEU A 31 2.10 -8.56 -15.08
C LEU A 31 3.36 -9.38 -14.80
N GLY A 32 4.27 -8.82 -14.00
CA GLY A 32 5.46 -9.49 -13.49
C GLY A 32 5.21 -10.40 -12.28
N VAL A 33 4.11 -11.15 -12.28
CA VAL A 33 3.81 -12.13 -11.21
C VAL A 33 4.55 -13.44 -11.47
N ARG A 34 4.99 -14.12 -10.40
CA ARG A 34 5.76 -15.37 -10.49
C ARG A 34 5.20 -16.42 -9.55
N LYS A 35 5.22 -17.69 -9.94
CA LYS A 35 4.77 -18.82 -9.10
C LYS A 35 5.65 -18.99 -7.87
N ASP A 36 6.93 -18.65 -7.99
CA ASP A 36 7.93 -18.70 -6.91
C ASP A 36 7.68 -17.67 -5.79
N GLU A 37 6.79 -16.68 -5.97
CA GLU A 37 6.58 -15.63 -4.95
C GLU A 37 5.94 -16.13 -3.64
N SER A 38 5.05 -17.14 -3.74
CA SER A 38 4.41 -17.82 -2.60
C SER A 38 3.47 -18.93 -3.11
N ALA A 39 3.17 -19.92 -2.26
CA ALA A 39 2.17 -20.95 -2.55
C ALA A 39 0.79 -20.39 -2.93
N THR A 40 0.33 -19.32 -2.25
CA THR A 40 -0.93 -18.65 -2.58
C THR A 40 -0.90 -17.98 -3.95
N ARG A 41 0.23 -17.35 -4.32
CA ARG A 41 0.41 -16.76 -5.66
C ARG A 41 0.43 -17.83 -6.74
N LYS A 42 1.14 -18.93 -6.52
CA LYS A 42 1.17 -20.09 -7.42
C LYS A 42 -0.24 -20.60 -7.70
N ALA A 43 -1.00 -20.94 -6.65
CA ALA A 43 -2.37 -21.43 -6.78
C ALA A 43 -3.27 -20.42 -7.51
N SER A 44 -3.13 -19.12 -7.21
CA SER A 44 -3.88 -18.07 -7.90
C SER A 44 -3.51 -17.91 -9.37
N ILE A 45 -2.26 -18.13 -9.77
CA ILE A 45 -1.85 -18.07 -11.18
C ILE A 45 -2.39 -19.29 -11.92
N GLU A 46 -2.26 -20.48 -11.31
CA GLU A 46 -2.69 -21.75 -11.90
C GLU A 46 -4.22 -21.89 -12.00
N SER A 47 -4.98 -21.21 -11.14
CA SER A 47 -6.45 -21.20 -11.22
C SER A 47 -7.01 -20.48 -12.45
N HIS A 48 -6.17 -19.68 -13.12
CA HIS A 48 -6.59 -18.88 -14.26
C HIS A 48 -6.18 -19.56 -15.57
N GLN A 49 -7.17 -19.98 -16.37
CA GLN A 49 -6.91 -20.63 -17.64
C GLN A 49 -6.63 -19.61 -18.74
N ASN A 50 -5.63 -19.91 -19.56
CA ASN A 50 -5.38 -19.15 -20.78
C ASN A 50 -6.46 -19.44 -21.82
N LEU A 51 -6.63 -18.49 -22.75
CA LEU A 51 -7.37 -18.72 -23.98
C LEU A 51 -6.70 -19.83 -24.79
N GLU A 52 -7.49 -20.54 -25.58
CA GLU A 52 -7.02 -21.60 -26.45
C GLU A 52 -5.89 -21.10 -27.38
N ASN A 53 -4.80 -21.87 -27.46
CA ASN A 53 -3.61 -21.55 -28.26
C ASN A 53 -3.02 -20.15 -27.96
N SER A 54 -3.08 -19.70 -26.70
CA SER A 54 -2.59 -18.40 -26.27
C SER A 54 -1.90 -18.42 -24.91
N ASN A 55 -1.04 -17.43 -24.65
CA ASN A 55 -0.47 -17.15 -23.33
C ASN A 55 -1.27 -16.06 -22.58
N LEU A 56 -2.48 -15.75 -23.06
CA LEU A 56 -3.33 -14.70 -22.51
C LEU A 56 -4.45 -15.28 -21.68
N THR A 57 -4.62 -14.75 -20.47
CA THR A 57 -5.78 -15.05 -19.60
C THR A 57 -6.79 -13.90 -19.68
N PRO A 58 -8.11 -14.14 -19.78
CA PRO A 58 -9.12 -13.11 -19.58
C PRO A 58 -9.04 -12.47 -18.18
N HIS A 59 -9.21 -11.16 -18.08
CA HIS A 59 -9.32 -10.49 -16.78
C HIS A 59 -10.68 -10.83 -16.14
N SER A 60 -10.70 -11.08 -14.82
CA SER A 60 -11.91 -11.48 -14.06
C SER A 60 -13.03 -10.44 -14.13
N ASP A 61 -12.69 -9.17 -13.89
CA ASP A 61 -13.67 -8.10 -13.70
C ASP A 61 -13.78 -7.13 -14.89
N LEU A 62 -12.77 -7.08 -15.77
CA LEU A 62 -12.66 -6.08 -16.83
C LEU A 62 -12.87 -6.74 -18.18
N LYS A 63 -14.05 -6.52 -18.77
CA LYS A 63 -14.38 -7.03 -20.09
C LYS A 63 -13.39 -6.50 -21.13
N ASN A 64 -13.02 -7.35 -22.09
CA ASN A 64 -12.06 -7.06 -23.17
C ASN A 64 -10.63 -6.70 -22.69
N ALA A 65 -10.32 -6.89 -21.42
CA ALA A 65 -8.96 -6.88 -20.91
C ALA A 65 -8.41 -8.31 -20.80
N LEU A 66 -7.18 -8.49 -21.25
CA LEU A 66 -6.42 -9.75 -21.19
C LEU A 66 -5.18 -9.54 -20.31
N VAL A 67 -4.68 -10.61 -19.72
CA VAL A 67 -3.51 -10.60 -18.84
C VAL A 67 -2.43 -11.49 -19.44
N TYR A 68 -1.22 -10.96 -19.54
CA TYR A 68 -0.02 -11.68 -19.96
C TYR A 68 1.02 -11.70 -18.82
N ARG A 69 1.61 -12.88 -18.57
CA ARG A 69 2.51 -13.12 -17.42
C ARG A 69 3.84 -13.72 -17.91
N PRO A 70 4.73 -12.91 -18.52
CA PRO A 70 5.89 -13.42 -19.26
C PRO A 70 6.92 -14.15 -18.40
N ILE A 71 6.99 -13.84 -17.11
CA ILE A 71 7.99 -14.36 -16.18
C ILE A 71 7.39 -15.32 -15.15
N ALA A 72 6.19 -15.84 -15.38
CA ALA A 72 5.43 -16.61 -14.39
C ALA A 72 6.18 -17.81 -13.81
N ASP A 73 7.05 -18.42 -14.61
CA ASP A 73 7.81 -19.62 -14.27
C ASP A 73 9.25 -19.33 -13.82
N LEU A 74 9.69 -18.07 -13.82
CA LEU A 74 11.02 -17.69 -13.32
C LEU A 74 11.05 -17.63 -11.80
N SER A 75 12.11 -18.19 -11.21
CA SER A 75 12.45 -18.02 -9.80
C SER A 75 13.00 -16.62 -9.53
N THR A 76 13.28 -16.31 -8.26
CA THR A 76 13.93 -15.04 -7.89
C THR A 76 15.37 -14.97 -8.36
N ASP A 77 16.08 -16.09 -8.34
CA ASP A 77 17.47 -16.16 -8.76
C ASP A 77 17.57 -16.01 -10.29
N ASP A 78 16.68 -16.65 -11.06
CA ASP A 78 16.64 -16.50 -12.53
C ASP A 78 16.47 -15.03 -12.95
N VAL A 79 15.64 -14.28 -12.21
CA VAL A 79 15.42 -12.85 -12.50
C VAL A 79 16.68 -12.04 -12.22
N TRP A 80 17.36 -12.29 -11.10
CA TRP A 80 18.59 -11.59 -10.76
C TRP A 80 19.73 -11.94 -11.71
N GLU A 81 19.88 -13.22 -12.06
CA GLU A 81 20.86 -13.69 -13.03
C GLU A 81 20.63 -13.03 -14.40
N PHE A 82 19.38 -12.99 -14.88
CA PHE A 82 19.04 -12.31 -16.12
C PHE A 82 19.41 -10.82 -16.09
N LEU A 83 19.08 -10.11 -15.01
CA LEU A 83 19.41 -8.69 -14.86
C LEU A 83 20.92 -8.44 -14.74
N ALA A 84 21.67 -9.36 -14.12
CA ALA A 84 23.11 -9.26 -14.01
C ALA A 84 23.84 -9.55 -15.33
N ALA A 85 23.28 -10.45 -16.15
CA ALA A 85 23.88 -10.89 -17.42
C ALA A 85 23.51 -10.00 -18.62
N ASN A 86 22.49 -9.15 -18.51
CA ASN A 86 21.98 -8.35 -19.62
C ASN A 86 21.90 -6.87 -19.27
N ASP A 87 22.30 -6.03 -20.22
CA ASP A 87 22.08 -4.59 -20.13
C ASP A 87 20.59 -4.24 -20.34
N PRO A 88 20.08 -3.20 -19.66
CA PRO A 88 18.71 -2.75 -19.85
C PRO A 88 18.47 -2.27 -21.29
N PRO A 89 17.38 -2.69 -21.96
CA PRO A 89 17.09 -2.30 -23.34
C PRO A 89 16.77 -0.81 -23.50
N TRP A 90 16.49 -0.10 -22.40
CA TRP A 90 16.31 1.36 -22.35
C TRP A 90 17.60 2.13 -22.05
N GLY A 91 18.76 1.45 -21.99
CA GLY A 91 20.08 2.04 -21.72
C GLY A 91 20.42 2.17 -20.23
N GLY A 92 21.71 2.29 -19.93
CA GLY A 92 22.24 2.37 -18.56
C GLY A 92 22.71 1.01 -18.01
N THR A 93 22.66 0.83 -16.69
CA THR A 93 23.03 -0.42 -16.00
C THR A 93 22.00 -0.79 -14.94
N HIS A 94 21.97 -2.04 -14.50
CA HIS A 94 21.13 -2.48 -13.39
C HIS A 94 21.77 -2.25 -12.01
N SER A 95 22.93 -1.58 -11.92
CA SER A 95 23.70 -1.45 -10.68
C SER A 95 22.92 -0.74 -9.56
N ASP A 96 22.24 0.36 -9.87
CA ASP A 96 21.45 1.09 -8.88
C ASP A 96 20.23 0.29 -8.40
N LEU A 97 19.61 -0.47 -9.29
CA LEU A 97 18.50 -1.37 -8.96
C LEU A 97 18.97 -2.48 -8.01
N ILE A 98 20.09 -3.12 -8.33
CA ILE A 98 20.69 -4.17 -7.49
C ILE A 98 21.06 -3.59 -6.12
N LYS A 99 21.67 -2.41 -6.09
CA LYS A 99 22.02 -1.69 -4.85
C LYS A 99 20.77 -1.39 -4.01
N LEU A 100 19.71 -0.86 -4.63
CA LEU A 100 18.45 -0.55 -3.96
C LEU A 100 17.86 -1.77 -3.24
N TYR A 101 17.76 -2.91 -3.94
CA TYR A 101 17.21 -4.13 -3.37
C TYR A 101 18.13 -4.77 -2.31
N ARG A 102 19.45 -4.64 -2.47
CA ARG A 102 20.44 -5.07 -1.47
C ARG A 102 20.30 -4.26 -0.17
N GLU A 103 20.27 -2.94 -0.27
CA GLU A 103 20.13 -2.06 0.89
C GLU A 103 18.79 -2.29 1.60
N ALA A 104 17.69 -2.44 0.86
CA ALA A 104 16.38 -2.74 1.43
C ALA A 104 16.29 -4.12 2.11
N ALA A 105 17.19 -5.05 1.77
CA ALA A 105 17.34 -6.33 2.46
C ALA A 105 18.23 -6.25 3.71
N GLY A 106 18.73 -5.06 4.09
CA GLY A 106 19.63 -4.88 5.22
C GLY A 106 21.12 -5.02 4.87
N GLY A 107 21.47 -4.87 3.58
CA GLY A 107 22.86 -4.87 3.11
C GLY A 107 23.42 -6.24 2.72
N GLU A 108 22.68 -7.33 2.91
CA GLU A 108 23.09 -8.67 2.47
C GLU A 108 22.96 -8.84 0.95
N CYS A 109 23.98 -9.46 0.32
CA CYS A 109 24.08 -9.58 -1.12
C CYS A 109 23.02 -10.56 -1.69
N PRO A 110 22.12 -10.12 -2.60
CA PRO A 110 21.18 -11.02 -3.27
C PRO A 110 21.83 -11.90 -4.36
N ILE A 111 23.12 -11.70 -4.66
CA ILE A 111 23.85 -12.46 -5.67
C ILE A 111 24.96 -13.23 -4.95
N VAL A 112 24.70 -14.48 -4.62
CA VAL A 112 25.72 -15.42 -4.16
C VAL A 112 26.32 -16.07 -5.41
N LEU A 113 27.58 -15.77 -5.72
CA LEU A 113 28.29 -16.29 -6.91
C LEU A 113 28.78 -17.75 -6.75
N SER A 114 28.43 -18.44 -5.66
CA SER A 114 28.82 -19.84 -5.43
C SER A 114 27.85 -20.59 -4.52
N GLN A 115 27.44 -21.76 -4.98
CA GLN A 115 26.41 -22.64 -4.39
C GLN A 115 26.76 -23.22 -3.01
N GLU A 116 27.99 -23.03 -2.51
CA GLU A 116 28.54 -23.72 -1.34
C GLU A 116 28.48 -22.90 -0.02
N GLU A 117 28.11 -21.62 -0.07
CA GLU A 117 28.07 -20.72 1.12
C GLU A 117 26.64 -20.30 1.52
N ALA A 118 25.63 -21.10 1.23
CA ALA A 118 24.22 -20.73 1.45
C ALA A 118 23.66 -21.14 2.83
N PRO A 119 23.50 -20.22 3.79
CA PRO A 119 22.24 -20.14 4.51
C PRO A 119 21.24 -19.43 3.59
N GLY A 120 20.18 -20.13 3.18
CA GLY A 120 19.26 -19.69 2.15
C GLY A 120 18.81 -18.22 2.25
N CYS A 121 19.25 -17.38 1.32
CA CYS A 121 18.82 -15.99 1.19
C CYS A 121 17.47 -15.84 0.47
N GLY A 122 16.70 -16.94 0.35
CA GLY A 122 15.35 -16.96 -0.19
C GLY A 122 14.27 -16.39 0.75
N THR A 123 14.62 -15.83 1.91
CA THR A 123 13.63 -15.32 2.86
C THR A 123 13.70 -13.81 3.04
N ASN A 124 12.58 -13.17 2.67
CA ASN A 124 12.11 -11.83 3.03
C ASN A 124 12.27 -10.72 1.97
N SER A 125 11.77 -10.98 0.75
CA SER A 125 10.92 -10.05 0.00
C SER A 125 11.16 -8.56 0.34
N SER A 126 12.20 -7.96 -0.23
CA SER A 126 12.36 -6.50 -0.32
C SER A 126 11.21 -5.96 -1.18
N ARG A 127 10.02 -5.89 -0.60
CA ARG A 127 8.81 -5.35 -1.23
C ARG A 127 8.64 -3.93 -0.72
N PHE A 128 8.63 -3.01 -1.65
CA PHE A 128 8.37 -1.61 -1.36
C PHE A 128 6.86 -1.36 -1.26
N GLY A 129 6.48 -0.48 -0.35
CA GLY A 129 5.09 -0.11 -0.10
C GLY A 129 4.99 1.36 0.26
N CYS A 130 3.78 1.83 0.58
CA CYS A 130 3.66 3.16 1.18
C CYS A 130 4.28 3.16 2.58
N TRP A 131 5.15 4.13 2.86
CA TRP A 131 5.87 4.23 4.12
C TRP A 131 4.94 4.46 5.33
N THR A 132 3.71 4.94 5.11
CA THR A 132 2.66 5.08 6.14
C THR A 132 1.79 3.83 6.31
N CYS A 133 2.13 2.70 5.67
CA CYS A 133 1.32 1.49 5.72
C CYS A 133 1.26 0.90 7.13
N THR A 134 0.10 1.01 7.79
CA THR A 134 -0.12 0.39 9.10
C THR A 134 -0.55 -1.07 9.02
N VAL A 135 -0.75 -1.64 7.82
CA VAL A 135 -1.34 -2.97 7.71
C VAL A 135 -0.34 -4.11 7.89
N VAL A 136 0.88 -3.91 7.43
CA VAL A 136 2.00 -4.77 7.83
C VAL A 136 2.35 -4.47 9.28
N ASN A 137 3.01 -5.37 10.01
CA ASN A 137 3.39 -5.06 11.40
C ASN A 137 4.68 -4.23 11.44
N LYS A 138 5.64 -4.57 10.59
CA LYS A 138 6.93 -3.87 10.45
C LYS A 138 7.21 -3.60 8.98
N ASP A 139 7.74 -2.43 8.68
CA ASP A 139 8.27 -2.11 7.35
C ASP A 139 9.73 -2.54 7.29
N ARG A 140 9.97 -3.74 6.72
CA ARG A 140 11.32 -4.32 6.67
C ARG A 140 12.21 -3.62 5.64
N SER A 141 11.63 -3.14 4.54
CA SER A 141 12.38 -2.50 3.47
C SER A 141 12.91 -1.14 3.92
N LEU A 142 12.07 -0.34 4.58
CA LEU A 142 12.50 0.96 5.11
C LEU A 142 13.48 0.80 6.28
N GLN A 143 13.27 -0.20 7.14
CA GLN A 143 14.23 -0.56 8.18
C GLN A 143 15.58 -0.99 7.57
N GLY A 144 15.56 -1.80 6.51
CA GLY A 144 16.78 -2.22 5.81
C GLY A 144 17.59 -1.05 5.30
N PHE A 145 16.95 0.00 4.76
CA PHE A 145 17.66 1.22 4.38
C PHE A 145 18.34 1.91 5.56
N VAL A 146 17.66 2.03 6.70
CA VAL A 146 18.25 2.61 7.93
C VAL A 146 19.42 1.76 8.41
N ASP A 147 19.28 0.44 8.42
CA ASP A 147 20.33 -0.50 8.82
C ASP A 147 21.54 -0.44 7.87
N ALA A 148 21.30 -0.15 6.58
CA ALA A 148 22.32 0.11 5.56
C ALA A 148 22.92 1.52 5.62
N GLY A 149 22.56 2.34 6.62
CA GLY A 149 23.16 3.65 6.90
C GLY A 149 22.35 4.86 6.43
N LYS A 150 21.16 4.66 5.84
CA LYS A 150 20.27 5.76 5.42
C LYS A 150 19.38 6.21 6.58
N THR A 151 20.00 6.81 7.59
CA THR A 151 19.35 7.20 8.85
C THR A 151 18.28 8.30 8.67
N GLU A 152 18.31 9.03 7.56
CA GLU A 152 17.29 10.02 7.18
C GLU A 152 15.87 9.42 7.15
N PHE A 153 15.72 8.11 6.92
CA PHE A 153 14.41 7.45 6.93
C PHE A 153 13.89 7.08 8.32
N ALA A 154 14.69 7.21 9.38
CA ALA A 154 14.27 6.85 10.74
C ALA A 154 13.00 7.60 11.21
N PRO A 155 12.83 8.93 11.00
CA PRO A 155 11.62 9.65 11.38
C PRO A 155 10.35 9.10 10.71
N LEU A 156 10.45 8.59 9.48
CA LEU A 156 9.32 7.98 8.76
C LEU A 156 8.86 6.68 9.43
N ILE A 157 9.82 5.85 9.85
CA ILE A 157 9.55 4.58 10.55
C ILE A 157 8.91 4.86 11.91
N GLU A 158 9.46 5.81 12.67
CA GLU A 158 8.96 6.20 13.99
C GLU A 158 7.53 6.70 13.91
N TYR A 159 7.24 7.63 12.98
CA TYR A 159 5.89 8.13 12.76
C TYR A 159 4.92 7.01 12.40
N ARG A 160 5.32 6.13 11.48
CA ARG A 160 4.49 4.99 11.07
C ARG A 160 4.23 4.02 12.22
N ASN A 161 5.22 3.75 13.07
CA ASN A 161 5.04 2.88 14.24
C ASN A 161 4.10 3.52 15.25
N TRP A 162 4.25 4.83 15.49
CA TRP A 162 3.30 5.59 16.31
C TRP A 162 1.86 5.51 15.75
N LEU A 163 1.67 5.61 14.43
CA LEU A 163 0.36 5.41 13.80
C LEU A 163 -0.22 4.01 14.06
N VAL A 164 0.63 2.97 14.04
CA VAL A 164 0.21 1.60 14.39
C VAL A 164 -0.23 1.50 15.85
N ASP A 165 0.46 2.19 16.75
CA ASP A 165 0.19 2.16 18.19
C ASP A 165 -1.12 2.86 18.54
N ILE A 166 -1.42 4.00 17.91
CA ILE A 166 -2.62 4.80 18.25
C ILE A 166 -3.90 4.31 17.56
N ARG A 167 -3.82 3.58 16.44
CA ARG A 167 -5.01 3.33 15.57
C ARG A 167 -6.17 2.58 16.22
N ASN A 168 -5.89 1.80 17.26
CA ASN A 168 -6.89 0.98 17.95
C ASN A 168 -7.18 1.46 19.39
N LYS A 169 -6.51 2.52 19.84
CA LYS A 169 -6.65 3.06 21.18
C LYS A 169 -7.95 3.88 21.30
N PRO A 170 -8.89 3.53 22.21
CA PRO A 170 -10.21 4.17 22.28
C PRO A 170 -10.18 5.69 22.38
N GLU A 171 -9.21 6.27 23.10
CA GLU A 171 -9.04 7.71 23.30
C GLU A 171 -8.75 8.48 22.00
N TYR A 172 -8.21 7.80 20.98
CA TYR A 172 -7.97 8.38 19.65
C TYR A 172 -9.15 8.20 18.70
N ARG A 173 -10.21 7.48 19.10
CA ARG A 173 -11.28 7.04 18.21
C ARG A 173 -12.63 7.62 18.60
N GLN A 174 -13.40 8.02 17.60
CA GLN A 174 -14.82 8.34 17.81
C GLN A 174 -15.61 7.06 18.11
N ALA A 175 -16.65 7.16 18.95
CA ALA A 175 -17.55 6.04 19.20
C ALA A 175 -18.39 5.72 17.95
N GLU A 176 -18.89 6.75 17.28
CA GLU A 176 -19.73 6.62 16.09
C GLU A 176 -18.93 6.59 14.80
N ARG A 177 -19.42 5.84 13.83
CA ARG A 177 -18.92 5.88 12.46
C ARG A 177 -19.29 7.22 11.79
N ARG A 178 -18.69 7.53 10.64
CA ARG A 178 -19.01 8.77 9.88
C ARG A 178 -20.49 8.91 9.48
N ASN A 179 -21.24 7.80 9.46
CA ASN A 179 -22.68 7.81 9.22
C ASN A 179 -23.52 8.03 10.51
N GLY A 180 -22.87 8.33 11.63
CA GLY A 180 -23.48 8.55 12.94
C GLY A 180 -23.94 7.30 13.69
N LYS A 181 -23.68 6.10 13.17
CA LYS A 181 -24.16 4.87 13.80
C LYS A 181 -23.08 4.21 14.65
N LEU A 182 -23.46 3.78 15.85
CA LEU A 182 -22.72 2.78 16.62
C LEU A 182 -22.78 1.45 15.87
N THR A 183 -21.63 0.84 15.66
CA THR A 183 -21.54 -0.44 14.95
C THR A 183 -20.94 -1.49 15.87
N PHE A 184 -21.57 -2.66 15.91
CA PHE A 184 -21.07 -3.82 16.65
C PHE A 184 -20.88 -4.98 15.69
N LYS A 185 -19.82 -5.78 15.91
CA LYS A 185 -19.58 -7.02 15.16
C LYS A 185 -19.13 -8.09 16.14
N GLY A 186 -19.89 -9.19 16.22
CA GLY A 186 -19.61 -10.27 17.16
C GLY A 186 -19.57 -9.81 18.63
N GLY A 187 -20.48 -8.91 19.02
CA GLY A 187 -20.55 -8.35 20.38
C GLY A 187 -19.49 -7.29 20.71
N LYS A 188 -18.52 -7.02 19.82
CA LYS A 188 -17.51 -5.96 20.01
C LYS A 188 -17.88 -4.69 19.26
N HIS A 189 -17.74 -3.55 19.93
CA HIS A 189 -17.89 -2.23 19.32
C HIS A 189 -16.80 -2.01 18.26
N ILE A 190 -17.20 -1.54 17.08
CA ILE A 190 -16.30 -1.12 16.02
C ILE A 190 -16.21 0.40 16.08
N PRO A 191 -15.03 0.96 16.44
CA PRO A 191 -14.89 2.39 16.54
C PRO A 191 -15.09 3.14 15.21
N GLY A 192 -15.52 4.38 15.37
CA GLY A 192 -15.50 5.45 14.39
C GLY A 192 -14.11 5.81 13.89
N PRO A 193 -13.97 6.84 13.04
CA PRO A 193 -12.67 7.34 12.61
C PRO A 193 -11.87 7.95 13.77
N PHE A 194 -10.65 8.41 13.50
CA PHE A 194 -9.89 9.21 14.46
C PHE A 194 -10.67 10.48 14.84
N THR A 195 -10.58 10.87 16.12
CA THR A 195 -11.10 12.14 16.63
C THR A 195 -10.42 13.32 15.94
N ILE A 196 -11.04 14.50 15.94
CA ILE A 196 -10.43 15.70 15.33
C ILE A 196 -9.11 16.05 16.05
N THR A 197 -9.08 15.97 17.38
CA THR A 197 -7.86 16.16 18.18
C THR A 197 -6.75 15.19 17.78
N ALA A 198 -7.06 13.90 17.60
CA ALA A 198 -6.08 12.92 17.14
C ALA A 198 -5.55 13.24 15.74
N ARG A 199 -6.41 13.70 14.82
CA ARG A 199 -5.98 14.08 13.47
C ARG A 199 -5.10 15.35 13.47
N GLN A 200 -5.37 16.31 14.36
CA GLN A 200 -4.51 17.47 14.58
C GLN A 200 -3.14 17.05 15.10
N GLU A 201 -3.09 16.15 16.09
CA GLU A 201 -1.84 15.59 16.60
C GLU A 201 -1.06 14.85 15.50
N MET A 202 -1.74 14.07 14.67
CA MET A 202 -1.14 13.41 13.51
C MET A 202 -0.51 14.41 12.54
N LEU A 203 -1.20 15.51 12.22
CA LEU A 203 -0.69 16.55 11.33
C LEU A 203 0.53 17.27 11.92
N VAL A 204 0.48 17.64 13.20
CA VAL A 204 1.63 18.27 13.89
C VAL A 204 2.85 17.36 13.84
N LYS A 205 2.69 16.08 14.18
CA LYS A 205 3.77 15.10 14.11
C LYS A 205 4.27 14.88 12.68
N LEU A 206 3.39 14.89 11.68
CA LEU A 206 3.80 14.78 10.28
C LEU A 206 4.68 15.95 9.85
N LEU A 207 4.38 17.17 10.31
CA LEU A 207 5.20 18.35 10.03
C LEU A 207 6.57 18.31 10.74
N GLU A 208 6.61 17.78 11.97
CA GLU A 208 7.88 17.49 12.67
C GLU A 208 8.73 16.47 11.89
N VAL A 209 8.08 15.40 11.40
CA VAL A 209 8.72 14.35 10.60
C VAL A 209 9.21 14.90 9.26
N GLN A 210 8.44 15.76 8.60
CA GLN A 210 8.83 16.45 7.37
C GLN A 210 10.08 17.31 7.60
N ALA A 211 10.13 18.08 8.69
CA ALA A 211 11.29 18.89 9.03
C ALA A 211 12.54 18.03 9.32
N ALA A 212 12.38 16.88 9.99
CA ALA A 212 13.46 15.95 10.27
C ALA A 212 13.95 15.18 9.03
N PHE A 213 13.03 14.84 8.12
CA PHE A 213 13.33 14.14 6.86
C PHE A 213 14.05 15.05 5.85
N GLY A 214 13.73 16.35 5.86
CA GLY A 214 14.40 17.34 5.00
C GLY A 214 13.79 17.50 3.61
N GLU A 215 12.71 16.79 3.29
CA GLU A 215 11.94 16.94 2.05
C GLU A 215 10.45 17.12 2.35
N GLU A 216 9.71 17.70 1.40
CA GLU A 216 8.25 17.86 1.51
C GLU A 216 7.54 16.50 1.45
N LEU A 217 6.91 16.11 2.57
CA LEU A 217 6.08 14.91 2.71
C LEU A 217 4.59 15.23 2.51
N ILE A 218 4.19 16.47 2.76
CA ILE A 218 2.84 16.98 2.58
C ILE A 218 2.89 18.46 2.16
N SER A 219 2.18 18.77 1.08
CA SER A 219 2.10 20.12 0.52
C SER A 219 1.13 21.01 1.30
N GLN A 220 1.27 22.33 1.15
CA GLN A 220 0.34 23.30 1.76
C GLN A 220 -1.11 23.10 1.29
N ASP A 221 -1.32 22.79 0.00
CA ASP A 221 -2.65 22.51 -0.55
C ASP A 221 -3.31 21.28 0.11
N GLU A 222 -2.53 20.23 0.38
CA GLU A 222 -3.01 19.05 1.10
C GLU A 222 -3.37 19.37 2.56
N ILE A 223 -2.59 20.22 3.22
CA ILE A 223 -2.87 20.68 4.59
C ILE A 223 -4.20 21.43 4.64
N ASP A 224 -4.44 22.32 3.68
CA ASP A 224 -5.67 23.11 3.62
C ASP A 224 -6.88 22.23 3.30
N LEU A 225 -6.72 21.24 2.41
CA LEU A 225 -7.73 20.23 2.16
C LEU A 225 -8.04 19.39 3.42
N ILE A 226 -7.03 19.00 4.20
CA ILE A 226 -7.22 18.28 5.46
C ILE A 226 -8.06 19.12 6.44
N LYS A 227 -7.76 20.41 6.58
CA LYS A 227 -8.52 21.34 7.44
C LYS A 227 -9.94 21.54 6.95
N GLN A 228 -10.16 21.61 5.65
CA GLN A 228 -11.50 21.67 5.06
C GLN A 228 -12.30 20.41 5.43
N ILE A 229 -11.72 19.22 5.25
CA ILE A 229 -12.37 17.95 5.61
C ILE A 229 -12.72 17.90 7.11
N TRP A 230 -11.87 18.42 7.99
CA TRP A 230 -12.17 18.50 9.42
C TRP A 230 -13.34 19.42 9.72
N THR A 231 -13.40 20.57 9.03
CA THR A 231 -14.49 21.53 9.15
C THR A 231 -15.82 20.92 8.71
N GLU A 232 -15.83 20.22 7.58
CA GLU A 232 -17.00 19.48 7.09
C GLU A 232 -17.45 18.38 8.08
N ASP A 233 -16.52 17.59 8.61
CA ASP A 233 -16.81 16.55 9.61
C ASP A 233 -17.44 17.14 10.89
N LEU A 234 -16.97 18.32 11.34
CA LEU A 234 -17.51 19.02 12.51
C LEU A 234 -18.93 19.56 12.24
N ILE A 235 -19.16 20.20 11.10
CA ILE A 235 -20.49 20.71 10.69
C ILE A 235 -21.49 19.56 10.61
N ASN A 236 -21.09 18.44 9.99
CA ASN A 236 -21.93 17.25 9.87
C ASN A 236 -22.26 16.63 11.23
N THR A 237 -21.32 16.65 12.18
CA THR A 237 -21.56 16.14 13.53
C THR A 237 -22.50 17.05 14.31
N TYR A 238 -22.29 18.37 14.27
CA TYR A 238 -23.17 19.34 14.92
C TYR A 238 -24.60 19.27 14.39
N SER A 239 -24.76 19.18 13.07
CA SER A 239 -26.07 19.11 12.41
C SER A 239 -26.85 17.85 12.82
N ARG A 240 -26.15 16.73 13.06
CA ARG A 240 -26.79 15.49 13.55
C ARG A 240 -27.26 15.63 14.99
N ASN A 241 -26.41 16.12 15.89
CA ASN A 241 -26.75 16.29 17.30
C ASN A 241 -27.97 17.20 17.48
N LYS A 242 -28.04 18.31 16.72
CA LYS A 242 -29.20 19.22 16.74
C LYS A 242 -30.51 18.56 16.31
N ASN A 243 -30.47 17.63 15.37
CA ASN A 243 -31.67 16.93 14.90
C ASN A 243 -32.15 15.85 15.88
N GLU A 244 -31.25 15.28 16.69
CA GLU A 244 -31.59 14.32 17.75
C GLU A 244 -32.24 15.03 18.96
N ASP A 245 -31.68 16.17 19.37
CA ASP A 245 -32.22 16.99 20.47
C ASP A 245 -33.59 17.62 20.14
N GLY A 246 -33.88 17.82 18.85
CA GLY A 246 -35.17 18.35 18.38
C GLY A 246 -36.32 17.33 18.34
N ASN A 247 -36.03 16.03 18.46
CA ASN A 247 -37.02 14.95 18.32
C ASN A 247 -37.47 14.35 19.67
N THR A 248 -36.91 14.80 20.80
CA THR A 248 -37.31 14.38 22.15
C THR A 248 -38.46 15.21 22.74
N GLY A 249 -39.19 15.96 21.90
CA GLY A 249 -40.15 16.98 22.32
C GLY A 249 -41.58 16.83 21.79
N THR A 250 -42.09 15.62 21.54
CA THR A 250 -43.54 15.38 21.35
C THR A 250 -43.90 13.98 21.81
N GLY A 251 -44.27 13.85 23.08
CA GLY A 251 -44.74 12.62 23.70
C GLY A 251 -45.36 12.94 25.06
N GLY A 252 -46.42 13.73 25.04
CA GLY A 252 -47.32 13.99 26.16
C GLY A 252 -48.76 13.71 25.72
#